data_AF-A0A521PJA0-F1
#
_entry.id   AF-A0A521PJA0-F1
#
_cell.length_a   1.000
_cell.length_b   1.000
_cell.length_c   1.000
_cell.angle_alpha   90.00
_cell.angle_beta   90.00
_cell.angle_gamma   90.00
#
_symmetry.space_group_name_H-M   'P 1'
#
loop_
_entity.id
_entity.type
_entity.pdbx_description
1 polymer ?
#
loop_
_entity_poly.entity_id
_entity_poly.type
_entity_poly.pdbx_seq_one_letter_code
_entity_poly.pdbx_strand_id
1 'polypeptide(L)'
;MTSSAHIRSVRYLDFGTSYVEAARGLLRLPNFERVRTPFYGLLGHGLELGLKGVIARGGCDDERLMWLGHDLDWAWHLAQGQDSVGSIEVERVGAVIGGLSRPHQAQAFRYPAYLSWRLPDPGAAMSAAQLYLGGARRLGY
;
A
#
# COMPACT_ATOMS: atom_id res chain seq x y z
N MET A 1 6.57 -28.57 -0.91
CA MET A 1 5.50 -27.94 -1.74
C MET A 1 5.23 -26.57 -1.18
N THR A 2 5.26 -25.55 -2.02
CA THR A 2 4.95 -24.17 -1.63
C THR A 2 3.45 -24.04 -1.35
N SER A 3 3.05 -23.47 -0.20
CA SER A 3 1.62 -23.36 0.15
C SER A 3 0.88 -22.38 -0.76
N SER A 4 -0.41 -22.63 -1.01
CA SER A 4 -1.27 -21.71 -1.80
C SER A 4 -1.28 -20.28 -1.22
N ALA A 5 -1.24 -20.16 0.12
CA ALA A 5 -1.13 -18.88 0.81
C ALA A 5 0.16 -18.13 0.46
N HIS A 6 1.30 -18.83 0.38
CA HIS A 6 2.56 -18.20 -0.02
C HIS A 6 2.54 -17.71 -1.46
N ILE A 7 2.07 -18.54 -2.39
CA ILE A 7 2.00 -18.18 -3.82
C ILE A 7 1.14 -16.92 -3.99
N ARG A 8 0.01 -16.86 -3.27
CA ARG A 8 -0.88 -15.70 -3.28
C ARG A 8 -0.19 -14.47 -2.71
N SER A 9 0.44 -14.58 -1.54
CA SER A 9 1.17 -13.50 -0.90
C SER A 9 2.22 -12.88 -1.82
N VAL A 10 3.08 -13.72 -2.40
CA VAL A 10 4.14 -13.28 -3.34
C VAL A 10 3.53 -12.56 -4.54
N ARG A 11 2.44 -13.08 -5.13
CA ARG A 11 1.74 -12.42 -6.25
C ARG A 11 1.28 -11.01 -5.88
N TYR A 12 0.63 -10.85 -4.73
CA TYR A 12 0.16 -9.54 -4.27
C TYR A 12 1.31 -8.57 -3.99
N LEU A 13 2.39 -9.05 -3.35
CA LEU A 13 3.58 -8.24 -3.09
C LEU A 13 4.30 -7.81 -4.38
N ASP A 14 4.35 -8.69 -5.39
CA ASP A 14 4.89 -8.37 -6.70
C ASP A 14 4.08 -7.27 -7.39
N PHE A 15 2.75 -7.40 -7.45
CA PHE A 15 1.90 -6.33 -7.99
C PHE A 15 2.06 -5.03 -7.20
N GLY A 16 2.00 -5.07 -5.87
CA GLY A 16 2.16 -3.89 -5.03
C GLY A 16 3.49 -3.17 -5.28
N THR A 17 4.57 -3.94 -5.44
CA THR A 17 5.89 -3.41 -5.79
C THR A 17 5.89 -2.74 -7.15
N SER A 18 5.28 -3.36 -8.17
CA SER A 18 5.18 -2.75 -9.51
C SER A 18 4.43 -1.41 -9.49
N TYR A 19 3.34 -1.29 -8.72
CA TYR A 19 2.61 -0.04 -8.57
C TYR A 19 3.42 1.05 -7.86
N VAL A 20 4.12 0.72 -6.76
CA VAL A 20 5.00 1.66 -6.05
C VAL A 20 6.16 2.11 -6.93
N GLU A 21 6.72 1.21 -7.74
CA GLU A 21 7.77 1.54 -8.71
C GLU A 21 7.28 2.48 -9.82
N ALA A 22 6.06 2.29 -10.32
CA ALA A 22 5.44 3.24 -11.24
C ALA A 22 5.22 4.61 -10.59
N ALA A 23 4.72 4.65 -9.35
CA ALA A 23 4.59 5.89 -8.58
C ALA A 23 5.94 6.60 -8.38
N ARG A 24 7.01 5.85 -8.16
CA ARG A 24 8.38 6.39 -8.05
C ARG A 24 8.83 7.07 -9.34
N GLY A 25 8.47 6.51 -10.48
CA GLY A 25 8.68 7.15 -11.78
C GLY A 25 8.00 8.51 -11.88
N LEU A 26 6.74 8.60 -11.47
CA LEU A 26 5.97 9.86 -11.48
C LEU A 26 6.57 10.92 -10.55
N LEU A 27 7.01 10.52 -9.35
CA LEU A 27 7.61 11.43 -8.37
C LEU A 27 8.86 12.15 -8.90
N ARG A 28 9.60 11.52 -9.81
CA ARG A 28 10.84 12.06 -10.39
C ARG A 28 10.60 12.99 -11.58
N LEU A 29 9.35 13.13 -12.05
CA LEU A 29 9.06 14.00 -13.19
C LEU A 29 9.21 15.48 -12.79
N PRO A 30 9.78 16.33 -13.67
CA PRO A 30 9.98 17.75 -13.38
C PRO A 30 8.66 18.53 -13.18
N ASN A 31 7.55 17.97 -13.65
CA ASN A 31 6.21 18.53 -13.54
C ASN A 31 5.29 17.70 -12.63
N PHE A 32 5.84 17.14 -11.55
CA PHE A 32 5.13 16.26 -10.60
C PHE A 32 3.73 16.74 -10.21
N GLU A 33 3.51 18.04 -9.99
CA GLU A 33 2.20 18.57 -9.61
C GLU A 33 1.07 18.24 -10.61
N ARG A 34 1.38 18.07 -11.91
CA ARG A 34 0.41 17.64 -12.92
C ARG A 34 0.02 16.16 -12.81
N VAL A 35 0.87 15.35 -12.19
CA VAL A 35 0.69 13.90 -12.02
C VAL A 35 0.53 13.51 -10.55
N ARG A 36 0.35 14.48 -9.65
CA ARG A 36 0.27 14.27 -8.21
C ARG A 36 -0.88 13.35 -7.82
N THR A 37 -2.05 13.55 -8.41
CA THR A 37 -3.22 12.68 -8.16
C THR A 37 -2.98 11.25 -8.63
N PRO A 38 -2.56 10.98 -9.89
CA PRO A 38 -2.13 9.65 -10.32
C PRO A 38 -1.04 9.02 -9.44
N PHE A 39 -0.07 9.81 -8.96
CA PHE A 39 0.95 9.33 -8.03
C PHE A 39 0.34 8.71 -6.76
N TYR A 40 -0.56 9.43 -6.08
CA TYR A 40 -1.19 8.89 -4.88
C TYR A 40 -2.14 7.72 -5.19
N GLY A 41 -2.78 7.72 -6.37
CA GLY A 41 -3.57 6.57 -6.81
C GLY A 41 -2.74 5.30 -6.95
N LEU A 42 -1.59 5.39 -7.62
CA LEU A 42 -0.65 4.27 -7.77
C LEU A 42 -0.05 3.87 -6.42
N LEU A 43 0.34 4.84 -5.59
CA LEU A 43 0.94 4.59 -4.30
C LEU A 43 -0.04 3.91 -3.32
N GLY A 44 -1.26 4.42 -3.22
CA GLY A 44 -2.32 3.87 -2.38
C GLY A 44 -2.68 2.44 -2.81
N HIS A 45 -2.81 2.19 -4.11
CA HIS A 45 -3.09 0.85 -4.60
C HIS A 45 -1.91 -0.12 -4.39
N GLY A 46 -0.67 0.36 -4.57
CA GLY A 46 0.53 -0.44 -4.29
C GLY A 46 0.62 -0.85 -2.82
N LEU A 47 0.32 0.06 -1.90
CA LEU A 47 0.22 -0.22 -0.47
C LEU A 47 -0.90 -1.21 -0.16
N GLU A 48 -2.09 -1.03 -0.72
CA GLU A 48 -3.23 -1.96 -0.56
C GLU A 48 -2.84 -3.39 -0.92
N LEU A 49 -2.21 -3.57 -2.08
CA LEU A 49 -1.78 -4.88 -2.56
C LEU A 49 -0.69 -5.47 -1.66
N GLY A 50 0.25 -4.64 -1.19
CA GLY A 50 1.25 -5.05 -0.21
C GLY A 50 0.65 -5.60 1.08
N LEU A 51 -0.31 -4.86 1.64
CA LEU A 51 -1.05 -5.24 2.85
C LEU A 51 -1.80 -6.55 2.64
N LYS A 52 -2.49 -6.69 1.50
CA LYS A 52 -3.17 -7.93 1.12
C LYS A 52 -2.20 -9.10 0.95
N GLY A 53 -0.97 -8.86 0.50
CA GLY A 53 0.09 -9.87 0.47
C GLY A 53 0.41 -10.42 1.86
N VAL A 54 0.72 -9.53 2.81
CA VAL A 54 0.99 -9.92 4.20
C VAL A 54 -0.20 -10.67 4.82
N ILE A 55 -1.43 -10.20 4.61
CA ILE A 55 -2.64 -10.87 5.12
C ILE A 55 -2.85 -12.24 4.44
N ALA A 56 -2.57 -12.36 3.14
CA ALA A 56 -2.67 -13.62 2.40
C ALA A 56 -1.75 -14.70 2.96
N ARG A 57 -0.55 -14.32 3.43
CA ARG A 57 0.39 -15.24 4.09
C ARG A 57 -0.20 -15.89 5.33
N GLY A 58 -1.03 -15.14 6.08
CA GLY A 58 -1.81 -15.62 7.22
C GLY A 58 -2.96 -16.56 6.86
N GLY A 59 -3.15 -16.89 5.58
CA GLY A 59 -4.13 -17.87 5.10
C GLY A 59 -5.42 -17.29 4.54
N CYS A 60 -5.53 -15.97 4.39
CA CYS A 60 -6.68 -15.37 3.71
C CYS A 60 -6.69 -15.72 2.21
N ASP A 61 -7.87 -16.05 1.71
CA ASP A 61 -8.12 -16.35 0.30
C ASP A 61 -8.47 -15.10 -0.51
N ASP A 62 -8.59 -15.25 -1.84
CA ASP A 62 -8.83 -14.13 -2.74
C ASP A 62 -10.17 -13.44 -2.47
N GLU A 63 -11.21 -14.19 -2.07
CA GLU A 63 -12.50 -13.60 -1.71
C GLU A 63 -12.34 -12.68 -0.49
N ARG A 64 -11.80 -13.17 0.63
CA ARG A 64 -11.59 -12.34 1.83
C ARG A 64 -10.73 -11.11 1.54
N LEU A 65 -9.68 -11.25 0.73
CA LEU A 65 -8.82 -10.14 0.33
C LEU A 65 -9.55 -9.11 -0.55
N MET A 66 -10.48 -9.54 -1.40
CA MET A 66 -11.34 -8.64 -2.17
C MET A 66 -12.31 -7.88 -1.27
N TRP A 67 -12.89 -8.54 -0.26
CA TRP A 67 -13.82 -7.94 0.70
C TRP A 67 -13.19 -6.83 1.56
N LEU A 68 -11.86 -6.84 1.76
CA LEU A 68 -11.15 -5.71 2.39
C LEU A 68 -11.28 -4.41 1.59
N GLY A 69 -11.60 -4.50 0.29
CA GLY A 69 -11.81 -3.34 -0.57
C GLY A 69 -10.59 -2.43 -0.63
N HIS A 70 -10.85 -1.12 -0.52
CA HIS A 70 -9.88 -0.03 -0.60
C HIS A 70 -9.61 0.63 0.77
N ASP A 71 -9.94 -0.04 1.88
CA ASP A 71 -9.73 0.49 3.23
C ASP A 71 -8.30 0.18 3.70
N LEU A 72 -7.39 1.15 3.55
CA LEU A 72 -5.98 0.95 3.92
C LEU A 72 -5.78 0.87 5.42
N ASP A 73 -6.55 1.60 6.23
CA ASP A 73 -6.43 1.56 7.70
C ASP A 73 -6.82 0.19 8.22
N TRP A 74 -7.95 -0.37 7.75
CA TRP A 74 -8.38 -1.70 8.14
C TRP A 74 -7.38 -2.78 7.69
N ALA A 75 -6.91 -2.70 6.44
CA ALA A 75 -5.90 -3.63 5.94
C ALA A 75 -4.57 -3.51 6.73
N TRP A 76 -4.18 -2.30 7.16
CA TRP A 76 -3.02 -2.08 8.01
C TRP A 76 -3.16 -2.67 9.40
N HIS A 77 -4.32 -2.53 10.03
CA HIS A 77 -4.58 -3.15 11.32
C HIS A 77 -4.49 -4.68 11.25
N LEU A 78 -5.05 -5.29 10.19
CA LEU A 78 -4.95 -6.73 9.98
C LEU A 78 -3.52 -7.19 9.70
N ALA A 79 -2.79 -6.45 8.85
CA ALA A 79 -1.41 -6.77 8.51
C ALA A 79 -0.50 -6.71 9.75
N GLN A 80 -0.65 -5.69 10.61
CA GLN A 80 0.11 -5.58 11.87
C GLN A 80 -0.11 -6.78 12.80
N GLY A 81 -1.29 -7.39 12.81
CA GLY A 81 -1.55 -8.62 13.57
C GLY A 81 -0.81 -9.85 13.04
N GLN A 82 -0.21 -9.77 11.85
CA GLN A 82 0.57 -10.83 11.20
C GLN A 82 2.07 -10.51 11.16
N ASP A 83 2.48 -9.29 11.52
CA ASP A 83 3.80 -8.72 11.24
C ASP A 83 4.61 -8.47 12.52
N SER A 84 5.93 -8.60 12.41
CA SER A 84 6.89 -8.28 13.49
C SER A 84 7.76 -7.09 13.10
N VAL A 85 7.18 -6.07 12.46
CA VAL A 85 7.90 -4.86 12.04
C VAL A 85 8.33 -4.05 13.27
N GLY A 86 9.55 -3.50 13.26
CA GLY A 86 10.06 -2.66 14.34
C GLY A 86 9.21 -1.40 14.56
N SER A 87 9.04 -0.97 15.83
CA SER A 87 8.08 0.06 16.24
C SER A 87 8.19 1.41 15.51
N ILE A 88 9.41 1.85 15.17
CA ILE A 88 9.63 3.13 14.47
C ILE A 88 9.19 3.07 12.99
N GLU A 89 9.36 1.91 12.36
CA GLU A 89 8.96 1.70 10.97
C GLU A 89 7.42 1.61 10.88
N VAL A 90 6.78 0.99 11.88
CA VAL A 90 5.32 0.93 12.03
C VAL A 90 4.70 2.33 12.12
N GLU A 91 5.25 3.23 12.93
CA GLU A 91 4.70 4.58 13.09
C GLU A 91 4.74 5.38 11.78
N ARG A 92 5.87 5.35 11.08
CA ARG A 92 6.04 6.08 9.80
C ARG A 92 5.10 5.56 8.72
N VAL A 93 4.99 4.24 8.59
CA VAL A 93 4.11 3.60 7.61
C VAL A 93 2.64 3.88 7.97
N GLY A 94 2.29 3.75 9.25
CA GLY A 94 0.94 4.01 9.75
C GLY A 94 0.48 5.46 9.51
N ALA A 95 1.35 6.45 9.70
CA ALA A 95 1.01 7.86 9.45
C ALA A 95 0.69 8.12 7.96
N VAL A 96 1.44 7.50 7.04
CA VAL A 96 1.18 7.61 5.59
C VAL A 96 -0.11 6.89 5.22
N ILE A 97 -0.32 5.69 5.75
CA ILE A 97 -1.55 4.92 5.54
C ILE A 97 -2.78 5.72 5.99
N GLY A 98 -2.77 6.30 7.20
CA GLY A 98 -3.89 7.11 7.70
C GLY A 98 -4.16 8.35 6.84
N GLY A 99 -3.11 8.95 6.26
CA GLY A 99 -3.26 10.09 5.33
C GLY A 99 -3.83 9.71 3.96
N LEU A 100 -3.68 8.45 3.53
CA LEU A 100 -4.13 7.96 2.23
C LEU A 100 -5.43 7.15 2.29
N SER A 101 -5.77 6.59 3.45
CA SER A 101 -6.87 5.65 3.63
C SER A 101 -8.20 6.21 3.10
N ARG A 102 -8.66 7.35 3.62
CA ARG A 102 -9.92 7.98 3.19
C ARG A 102 -9.98 8.32 1.69
N PRO A 103 -9.01 9.08 1.11
CA PRO A 103 -9.08 9.40 -0.31
C PRO A 103 -8.92 8.17 -1.21
N HIS A 104 -8.16 7.15 -0.79
CA HIS A 104 -8.04 5.88 -1.52
C HIS A 104 -9.34 5.07 -1.48
N GLN A 105 -9.95 4.94 -0.29
CA GLN A 105 -11.23 4.26 -0.08
C GLN A 105 -12.35 4.89 -0.92
N ALA A 106 -12.37 6.22 -1.01
CA ALA A 106 -13.31 6.97 -1.81
C ALA A 106 -13.00 6.94 -3.33
N GLN A 107 -11.93 6.27 -3.76
CA GLN A 107 -11.40 6.28 -5.13
C GLN A 107 -11.18 7.70 -5.68
N ALA A 108 -10.87 8.64 -4.80
CA ALA A 108 -10.81 10.06 -5.12
C ALA A 108 -9.61 10.44 -6.00
N PHE A 109 -8.66 9.51 -6.19
CA PHE A 109 -7.55 9.67 -7.14
C PHE A 109 -7.91 9.23 -8.57
N ARG A 110 -9.05 8.58 -8.77
CA ARG A 110 -9.52 8.09 -10.07
C ARG A 110 -10.64 8.96 -10.65
N TYR A 111 -11.53 9.41 -9.79
CA TYR A 111 -12.68 10.21 -10.18
C TYR A 111 -12.45 11.68 -9.81
N PRO A 112 -13.06 12.63 -10.55
CA PRO A 112 -13.02 14.05 -10.22
C PRO A 112 -13.84 14.31 -8.95
N ALA A 113 -13.29 13.91 -7.81
CA ALA A 113 -13.80 14.18 -6.48
C ALA A 113 -13.13 15.43 -5.93
N TYR A 114 -13.87 16.19 -5.13
CA TYR A 114 -13.28 17.33 -4.41
C TYR A 114 -12.33 16.78 -3.33
N LEU A 115 -11.02 16.80 -3.60
CA LEU A 115 -9.98 16.37 -2.67
C LEU A 115 -9.73 17.51 -1.66
N SER A 116 -10.54 17.61 -0.61
CA SER A 116 -10.25 18.51 0.52
C SER A 116 -9.35 17.86 1.59
N TRP A 117 -8.96 16.59 1.38
CA TRP A 117 -8.09 15.86 2.31
C TRP A 117 -6.65 16.35 2.22
N ARG A 118 -6.01 16.51 3.39
CA ARG A 118 -4.57 16.75 3.45
C ARG A 118 -3.84 15.46 3.13
N LEU A 119 -3.09 15.47 2.02
CA LEU A 119 -2.26 14.35 1.59
C LEU A 119 -0.88 14.40 2.26
N PRO A 120 -0.23 13.24 2.51
CA PRO A 120 1.12 13.20 3.09
C PRO A 120 2.15 13.79 2.13
N ASP A 121 3.31 14.22 2.64
CA ASP A 121 4.43 14.62 1.77
C ASP A 121 4.77 13.49 0.77
N PRO A 122 4.88 13.77 -0.55
CA PRO A 122 5.12 12.73 -1.54
C PRO A 122 6.40 11.91 -1.31
N GLY A 123 7.48 12.55 -0.86
CA GLY A 123 8.76 11.89 -0.60
C GLY A 123 8.68 10.98 0.63
N ALA A 124 8.08 11.46 1.70
CA ALA A 124 7.80 10.66 2.89
C ALA A 124 6.87 9.48 2.58
N ALA A 125 5.83 9.70 1.77
CA ALA A 125 4.88 8.67 1.37
C ALA A 125 5.54 7.58 0.53
N MET A 126 6.38 7.96 -0.44
CA MET A 126 7.18 7.01 -1.23
C MET A 126 8.14 6.21 -0.34
N SER A 127 8.84 6.89 0.57
CA SER A 127 9.83 6.25 1.45
C SER A 127 9.16 5.23 2.38
N ALA A 128 7.99 5.55 2.93
CA ALA A 128 7.21 4.63 3.76
C ALA A 128 6.72 3.41 2.97
N ALA A 129 6.24 3.59 1.74
CA ALA A 129 5.78 2.47 0.91
C ALA A 129 6.92 1.51 0.55
N GLN A 130 8.10 2.05 0.23
CA GLN A 130 9.29 1.23 -0.03
C GLN A 130 9.78 0.50 1.22
N LEU A 131 9.74 1.18 2.37
CA LEU A 131 10.09 0.57 3.66
C LEU A 131 9.19 -0.63 3.95
N TYR A 132 7.87 -0.44 3.83
CA TYR A 132 6.89 -1.49 4.10
C TYR A 132 7.05 -2.70 3.17
N LEU A 133 7.04 -2.49 1.85
CA LEU A 133 7.15 -3.59 0.88
C LEU A 133 8.51 -4.28 0.93
N GLY A 134 9.58 -3.52 1.16
CA GLY A 134 10.92 -4.07 1.36
C GLY A 134 11.01 -4.92 2.64
N GLY A 135 10.36 -4.49 3.72
CA GLY A 135 10.24 -5.25 4.96
C GLY A 135 9.48 -6.56 4.76
N ALA A 136 8.28 -6.50 4.18
CA ALA A 136 7.45 -7.66 3.91
C ALA A 136 8.19 -8.72 3.06
N ARG A 137 8.91 -8.31 2.01
CA ARG A 137 9.71 -9.24 1.20
C ARG A 137 10.85 -9.89 2.00
N ARG A 138 11.56 -9.13 2.84
CA ARG A 138 12.67 -9.66 3.66
C ARG A 138 12.20 -10.71 4.67
N LEU A 139 11.00 -10.55 5.20
CA LEU A 139 10.40 -11.46 6.17
C LEU A 139 9.77 -12.71 5.50
N GLY A 140 9.83 -12.82 4.17
CA GLY A 140 9.38 -14.01 3.45
C GLY A 140 7.85 -14.16 3.45
N TYR A 141 7.13 -13.04 3.49
CA TYR A 141 5.71 -13.01 3.16
C TYR A 141 5.53 -13.40 1.69
#